data_AF-X1G8J3-F1
#
_entry.id   AF-X1G8J3-F1
#
_cell.length_a   1.000
_cell.length_b   1.000
_cell.length_c   1.000
_cell.angle_alpha   90.00
_cell.angle_beta   90.00
_cell.angle_gamma   90.00
#
_symmetry.space_group_name_H-M   'P 1'
#
loop_
_entity.id
_entity.type
_entity.pdbx_description
1 polymer ?
#
loop_
_entity_poly.entity_id
_entity_poly.type
_entity_poly.pdbx_seq_one_letter_code
_entity_poly.pdbx_strand_id
1 'polypeptide(L)'
;MGIYDKVRKYLYENIGHLTTAGTPRYDLVEKLWKVPVLCKTERGIIIVGEFLLDTDGNFVNIPTKNEMLKTVELELSRIPFLYYGTKKELEDKKINPVVI
;
A
#
# COMPACT_ATOMS: atom_id res chain seq x y z
N MET A 1 6.11 -12.24 -19.70
CA MET A 1 6.00 -11.92 -18.26
C MET A 1 4.62 -11.33 -18.05
N GLY A 2 3.83 -11.85 -17.10
CA GLY A 2 2.47 -11.33 -16.85
C GLY A 2 2.50 -9.92 -16.23
N ILE A 3 1.37 -9.20 -16.31
CA ILE A 3 1.21 -7.85 -15.70
C ILE A 3 1.58 -7.87 -14.22
N TYR A 4 1.10 -8.87 -13.48
CA TYR A 4 1.43 -9.08 -12.07
C TYR A 4 2.94 -9.16 -11.83
N ASP A 5 3.63 -10.05 -12.55
CA ASP A 5 5.07 -10.28 -12.36
C ASP A 5 5.89 -9.04 -12.74
N LYS A 6 5.45 -8.30 -13.77
CA LYS A 6 6.08 -7.04 -14.20
C LYS A 6 6.06 -6.01 -13.07
N VAL A 7 4.89 -5.78 -12.48
CA VAL A 7 4.72 -4.83 -11.37
C VAL A 7 5.45 -5.31 -10.12
N ARG A 8 5.32 -6.59 -9.77
CA ARG A 8 6.00 -7.19 -8.60
C ARG A 8 7.52 -7.04 -8.70
N LYS A 9 8.09 -7.31 -9.88
CA LYS A 9 9.53 -7.13 -10.13
C LYS A 9 9.95 -5.67 -9.99
N TYR A 10 9.20 -4.74 -10.59
CA TYR A 10 9.47 -3.31 -10.47
C TYR A 10 9.50 -2.85 -9.01
N LEU A 11 8.49 -3.23 -8.22
CA LEU A 11 8.40 -2.88 -6.80
C LEU A 11 9.58 -3.41 -5.99
N TYR A 12 9.99 -4.66 -6.24
CA TYR A 12 11.14 -5.27 -5.58
C TYR A 12 12.45 -4.54 -5.89
N GLU A 13 12.65 -4.15 -7.15
CA GLU A 13 13.90 -3.52 -7.60
C GLU A 13 14.00 -2.03 -7.23
N ASN A 14 12.88 -1.30 -7.17
CA ASN A 14 12.90 0.17 -7.09
C ASN A 14 12.33 0.73 -5.78
N ILE A 15 11.45 -0.01 -5.09
CA ILE A 15 10.72 0.52 -3.93
C ILE A 15 11.19 -0.15 -2.64
N GLY A 16 11.07 -1.48 -2.57
CA GLY A 16 11.54 -2.27 -1.44
C GLY A 16 10.67 -3.50 -1.14
N HIS A 17 11.24 -4.38 -0.33
CA HIS A 17 10.72 -5.72 -0.02
C HIS A 17 9.43 -5.76 0.83
N LEU A 18 9.00 -4.62 1.39
CA LEU A 18 7.73 -4.52 2.13
C LEU A 18 6.53 -4.31 1.20
N THR A 19 6.77 -4.07 -0.09
CA THR A 19 5.73 -3.86 -1.09
C THR A 19 5.61 -5.04 -2.05
N THR A 20 4.40 -5.29 -2.55
CA THR A 20 4.14 -6.28 -3.60
C THR A 20 2.95 -5.85 -4.47
N ALA A 21 2.83 -6.45 -5.65
CA ALA A 21 1.68 -6.25 -6.51
C ALA A 21 0.43 -6.91 -5.90
N GLY A 22 -0.69 -6.21 -5.97
CA GLY A 22 -2.03 -6.77 -5.79
C GLY A 22 -2.53 -7.44 -7.08
N THR A 23 -3.78 -7.90 -7.05
CA THR A 23 -4.42 -8.54 -8.20
C THR A 23 -4.67 -7.52 -9.33
N PRO A 24 -4.10 -7.72 -10.54
CA PRO A 24 -4.39 -6.86 -11.69
C PRO A 24 -5.87 -6.92 -12.06
N ARG A 25 -6.46 -5.76 -12.37
CA ARG A 25 -7.83 -5.63 -12.86
C ARG A 25 -7.80 -4.84 -14.15
N TYR A 26 -8.51 -5.31 -15.17
CA TYR A 26 -8.63 -4.58 -16.41
C TYR A 26 -9.86 -3.68 -16.38
N ASP A 27 -9.65 -2.39 -16.58
CA ASP A 27 -10.71 -1.39 -16.72
C ASP A 27 -11.11 -1.29 -18.19
N LEU A 28 -12.35 -1.67 -18.52
CA LEU A 28 -12.86 -1.68 -19.90
C LEU A 28 -13.12 -0.27 -20.44
N VAL A 29 -13.39 0.71 -19.56
CA VAL A 29 -13.71 2.09 -19.95
C VAL A 29 -12.42 2.83 -20.29
N GLU A 30 -11.44 2.76 -19.40
CA GLU A 30 -10.14 3.39 -19.59
C GLU A 30 -9.18 2.57 -20.47
N LYS A 31 -9.50 1.29 -20.69
CA LYS A 31 -8.66 0.31 -21.40
C LYS A 31 -7.28 0.11 -20.75
N LEU A 32 -7.22 0.21 -19.42
CA LEU A 32 -5.99 0.10 -18.64
C LEU A 32 -6.04 -1.07 -17.65
N TRP A 33 -4.89 -1.70 -17.44
CA TRP A 33 -4.66 -2.54 -16.28
C TRP A 33 -4.36 -1.70 -15.05
N LYS A 34 -5.16 -1.88 -14.01
CA LYS A 34 -5.00 -1.29 -12.68
C LYS A 34 -4.41 -2.34 -11.75
N VAL A 35 -3.25 -2.04 -11.16
CA VAL A 35 -2.56 -2.97 -10.25
C VAL A 35 -2.27 -2.27 -8.92
N PRO A 36 -3.03 -2.60 -7.86
CA PRO A 36 -2.80 -2.03 -6.54
C PRO A 36 -1.40 -2.38 -6.01
N VAL A 37 -0.80 -1.48 -5.25
CA VAL A 37 0.42 -1.74 -4.49
C VAL A 37 0.03 -2.09 -3.06
N LEU A 38 0.37 -3.29 -2.63
CA LEU A 38 0.15 -3.77 -1.26
C LEU A 38 1.43 -3.54 -0.45
N CYS A 39 1.31 -2.90 0.71
CA CYS A 39 2.41 -2.68 1.64
C CYS A 39 2.14 -3.41 2.95
N LYS A 40 3.11 -4.20 3.41
CA LYS A 40 3.08 -4.84 4.74
C LYS A 40 3.56 -3.84 5.78
N THR A 41 2.73 -3.64 6.80
CA THR A 41 3.02 -2.77 7.96
C THR A 41 2.85 -3.55 9.27
N GLU A 42 3.20 -2.93 10.39
CA GLU A 42 2.91 -3.45 11.73
C GLU A 42 1.38 -3.58 12.00
N ARG A 43 0.54 -2.84 11.27
CA ARG A 43 -0.93 -2.81 11.44
C ARG A 43 -1.67 -3.62 10.38
N GLY A 44 -0.96 -4.44 9.61
CA GLY A 44 -1.54 -5.27 8.54
C GLY A 44 -1.09 -4.85 7.14
N ILE A 45 -1.84 -5.27 6.13
CA ILE A 45 -1.56 -4.98 4.72
C ILE A 45 -2.47 -3.84 4.27
N ILE A 46 -1.87 -2.78 3.73
CA ILE A 46 -2.58 -1.61 3.21
C ILE A 46 -2.30 -1.39 1.73
N ILE A 47 -3.26 -0.80 1.01
CA ILE A 47 -3.07 -0.37 -0.37
C ILE A 47 -2.45 1.03 -0.35
N VAL A 48 -1.29 1.21 -0.99
CA VAL A 48 -0.50 2.45 -0.89
C VAL A 48 -0.33 3.17 -2.22
N GLY A 49 -0.86 2.62 -3.30
CA GLY A 49 -0.76 3.18 -4.63
C GLY A 49 -1.35 2.24 -5.67
N GLU A 50 -1.33 2.67 -6.93
CA GLU A 50 -1.83 1.88 -8.05
C GLU A 50 -0.97 2.14 -9.30
N PHE A 51 -0.49 1.05 -9.92
CA PHE A 51 0.13 1.11 -11.24
C PHE A 51 -0.95 1.09 -12.31
N LEU A 52 -0.74 1.88 -13.36
CA LEU A 52 -1.55 1.84 -14.57
C LEU A 52 -0.70 1.34 -15.72
N LEU A 53 -1.19 0.35 -16.44
CA LEU A 53 -0.55 -0.19 -17.63
C LEU A 53 -1.53 -0.22 -18.81
N ASP A 54 -1.03 -0.01 -20.02
CA ASP A 54 -1.84 -0.12 -21.24
C ASP A 54 -2.17 -1.59 -21.58
N THR A 55 -2.91 -1.82 -22.67
CA THR A 55 -3.26 -3.16 -23.17
C THR A 55 -2.06 -4.04 -23.48
N ASP A 56 -0.94 -3.43 -23.88
CA ASP A 56 0.31 -4.11 -24.21
C ASP A 56 1.19 -4.32 -22.98
N GLY A 57 0.74 -3.82 -21.82
CA GLY A 57 1.40 -3.94 -20.53
C GLY A 57 2.54 -2.94 -20.33
N ASN A 58 2.61 -1.85 -21.09
CA ASN A 58 3.54 -0.75 -20.83
C ASN A 58 3.06 0.11 -19.66
N PHE A 59 4.00 0.64 -18.87
CA PHE A 59 3.64 1.52 -17.76
C PHE A 59 3.13 2.87 -18.29
N VAL A 60 1.89 3.20 -17.95
CA VAL A 60 1.29 4.51 -18.20
C VAL A 60 1.46 5.41 -16.97
N ASN A 61 1.31 4.82 -15.77
CA ASN A 61 1.55 5.51 -14.51
C ASN A 61 2.27 4.58 -13.51
N ILE A 62 3.24 5.14 -12.80
CA ILE A 62 3.97 4.48 -11.72
C ILE A 62 3.83 5.37 -10.49
N PRO A 63 3.22 4.89 -9.39
CA PRO A 63 3.16 5.68 -8.16
C PRO A 63 4.57 5.87 -7.61
N THR A 64 4.90 7.10 -7.24
CA THR A 64 6.21 7.42 -6.70
C THR A 64 6.35 6.86 -5.28
N LYS A 65 7.60 6.61 -4.86
CA LYS A 65 7.89 6.19 -3.48
C LYS A 65 7.34 7.19 -2.45
N ASN A 66 7.42 8.48 -2.73
CA ASN A 66 6.93 9.52 -1.81
C ASN A 66 5.41 9.52 -1.69
N GLU A 67 4.66 9.32 -2.78
CA GLU A 67 3.19 9.17 -2.73
C GLU A 67 2.79 7.94 -1.93
N MET A 68 3.50 6.81 -2.14
CA MET A 68 3.25 5.58 -1.39
C MET A 68 3.54 5.76 0.11
N LEU A 69 4.66 6.40 0.47
CA LEU A 69 5.00 6.67 1.87
C LEU A 69 3.97 7.57 2.56
N LYS A 70 3.55 8.66 1.89
CA LYS A 70 2.49 9.53 2.42
C LYS A 70 1.20 8.77 2.65
N THR A 71 0.85 7.86 1.76
CA THR A 71 -0.34 7.02 1.92
C THR A 71 -0.18 6.06 3.10
N VAL A 72 0.98 5.43 3.28
CA VAL A 72 1.28 4.60 4.46
C VAL A 72 1.09 5.40 5.75
N GLU A 73 1.70 6.57 5.86
CA GLU A 73 1.62 7.42 7.05
C GLU A 73 0.18 7.82 7.37
N LEU A 74 -0.58 8.19 6.34
CA LEU A 74 -1.98 8.57 6.48
C LEU A 74 -2.84 7.40 6.96
N GLU A 75 -2.71 6.23 6.33
CA GLU A 75 -3.48 5.04 6.70
C GLU A 75 -3.11 4.57 8.11
N LEU A 76 -1.81 4.54 8.45
CA LEU A 76 -1.37 4.20 9.81
C LEU A 76 -1.95 5.18 10.84
N SER A 77 -2.03 6.48 10.55
CA SER A 77 -2.61 7.45 11.50
C SER A 77 -4.09 7.20 11.84
N ARG A 78 -4.82 6.50 10.95
CA ARG A 78 -6.26 6.30 11.03
C ARG A 78 -6.65 4.92 11.53
N ILE A 79 -5.83 3.90 11.25
CA ILE A 79 -6.13 2.51 11.58
C ILE A 79 -6.02 2.30 13.10
N PRO A 80 -7.13 1.95 13.79
CA PRO A 80 -7.06 1.49 15.17
C PRO A 80 -6.19 0.25 15.26
N PHE A 81 -5.39 0.17 16.31
CA PHE A 81 -4.49 -0.96 16.53
C PHE A 81 -4.58 -1.41 17.99
N LEU A 82 -4.33 -2.70 18.19
CA LEU A 82 -4.25 -3.26 19.53
C LEU A 82 -2.91 -2.89 20.15
N TYR A 83 -2.95 -2.31 21.34
CA TYR A 83 -1.76 -1.98 22.12
C TYR A 83 -1.83 -2.65 23.49
N TYR A 84 -0.81 -3.45 23.81
CA TYR A 84 -0.66 -4.07 25.12
C TYR A 84 0.29 -3.23 25.96
N GLY A 85 -0.23 -2.65 27.03
CA GLY A 85 0.57 -1.88 27.98
C GLY A 85 -0.22 -1.44 29.20
N THR A 86 0.50 -0.92 30.18
CA THR A 86 -0.06 -0.30 31.38
C THR A 86 -0.70 1.05 31.06
N LYS A 87 -1.57 1.54 31.96
CA LYS A 87 -2.18 2.87 31.85
C LYS A 87 -1.13 3.98 31.69
N LYS A 88 -0.02 3.90 32.44
CA LYS A 88 1.09 4.85 32.37
C LYS A 88 1.73 4.88 30.98
N GLU A 89 1.97 3.73 30.37
CA GLU A 89 2.55 3.66 29.03
C GLU A 89 1.62 4.22 27.95
N LEU A 90 0.30 4.05 28.12
CA LEU A 90 -0.69 4.65 27.22
C LEU A 90 -0.68 6.18 27.32
N GLU A 91 -0.63 6.72 28.55
CA GLU A 91 -0.56 8.15 28.82
C GLU A 91 0.75 8.76 28.25
N ASP A 92 1.89 8.14 28.51
CA ASP A 92 3.21 8.59 28.03
C ASP A 92 3.27 8.61 26.48
N LYS A 93 2.66 7.61 25.83
CA LYS A 93 2.60 7.51 24.36
C LYS A 93 1.41 8.25 23.73
N LYS A 94 0.59 8.92 24.53
CA LYS A 94 -0.64 9.62 24.08
C LYS A 94 -1.58 8.72 23.26
N ILE A 95 -1.67 7.45 23.63
CA ILE A 95 -2.57 6.49 22.99
C ILE A 95 -3.94 6.59 23.65
N ASN A 96 -4.94 6.98 22.87
CA ASN A 96 -6.32 7.08 23.33
C ASN A 96 -7.06 5.77 23.05
N PRO A 97 -7.75 5.19 24.04
CA PRO A 97 -8.60 4.03 23.81
C PRO A 97 -9.75 4.41 22.88
N VAL A 98 -10.07 3.52 21.93
CA VAL A 98 -11.29 3.65 21.13
C VAL A 98 -12.44 3.13 21.99
N VAL A 99 -13.34 4.04 22.39
CA VAL A 99 -14.57 3.67 23.10
C VAL A 99 -15.60 3.28 22.02
N ILE A 100 -16.11 2.05 22.09
CA ILE A 100 -17.22 1.55 21.25
C ILE A 100 -18.52 1.71 22.03
#